data_AF-A0A831ZEQ4-F1
#
_entry.id   AF-A0A831ZEQ4-F1
#
_cell.length_a   1.000
_cell.length_b   1.000
_cell.length_c   1.000
_cell.angle_alpha   90.00
_cell.angle_beta   90.00
_cell.angle_gamma   90.00
#
_symmetry.space_group_name_H-M   'P 1'
#
loop_
_entity.id
_entity.type
_entity.pdbx_description
1 polymer ?
#
loop_
_entity_poly.entity_id
_entity_poly.type
_entity_poly.pdbx_seq_one_letter_code
_entity_poly.pdbx_strand_id
1 'polypeptide(L)'
;MTASISYQHIMKKTVSLFKIIRFGFILMLVAGNSSANIAALEQQRQLFSDAEYAIKKGHAKQLEALLSQLEDYPLYPYLRYKSLLGKKNNLDNVQAYLQEYANTPYASSLRNNQLRILAAQKKWHSFVSLYQDTSNTKLQCQYQWALHKTGYTEQALVAAQQLWLVGKSQPSECDGLFALLKQSNRFTSDLVWKRFGLAVRAGNLSFARYLKKSLPGNLASKASFWLKVYQSPQANLLKWQSWPGNSHFYSDIFVQGLERLVKRNLDLAKKIWDEGKQYFEIDAIQSAQLERQLALKMVRRNHPRALEALFSLTAEQDDEDTRAWRIRAALLTKDWYRVDAALN
;
A
#
# COMPACT_ATOMS: atom_id res chain seq x y z
N MET A 1 -39.45 38.30 -92.88
CA MET A 1 -39.58 38.67 -91.45
C MET A 1 -39.18 37.46 -90.62
N THR A 2 -37.87 37.35 -90.42
CA THR A 2 -37.16 37.28 -89.11
C THR A 2 -37.14 35.88 -88.50
N ALA A 3 -36.11 35.13 -88.91
CA ALA A 3 -35.67 33.89 -88.30
C ALA A 3 -34.33 34.14 -87.58
N SER A 4 -34.23 33.73 -86.33
CA SER A 4 -32.97 33.59 -85.58
C SER A 4 -33.23 32.59 -84.46
N ILE A 5 -32.30 31.64 -84.26
CA ILE A 5 -32.13 30.61 -83.19
C ILE A 5 -31.58 29.36 -83.93
N SER A 6 -30.53 28.65 -83.54
CA SER A 6 -29.60 28.74 -82.42
C SER A 6 -28.47 27.73 -82.69
N TYR A 7 -27.21 28.17 -82.57
CA TYR A 7 -25.99 27.37 -82.80
C TYR A 7 -25.31 26.91 -81.49
N GLN A 8 -26.05 26.81 -80.37
CA GLN A 8 -25.45 26.63 -79.04
C GLN A 8 -25.41 25.19 -78.48
N HIS A 9 -25.73 24.14 -79.27
CA HIS A 9 -26.01 22.83 -78.67
C HIS A 9 -24.91 21.75 -78.74
N ILE A 10 -23.74 21.99 -79.35
CA ILE A 10 -22.79 20.88 -79.63
C ILE A 10 -21.60 20.81 -78.63
N MET A 11 -21.23 21.88 -77.91
CA MET A 11 -19.99 21.89 -77.08
C MET A 11 -20.13 21.47 -75.61
N LYS A 12 -21.34 21.15 -75.08
CA LYS A 12 -21.52 20.85 -73.64
C LYS A 12 -21.53 19.37 -73.24
N LYS A 13 -21.53 18.41 -74.18
CA LYS A 13 -21.65 16.98 -73.85
C LYS A 13 -20.32 16.27 -73.54
N THR A 14 -19.17 16.82 -73.89
CA THR A 14 -17.86 16.14 -73.69
C THR A 14 -17.23 16.39 -72.32
N VAL A 15 -17.60 17.48 -71.62
CA VAL A 15 -17.03 17.83 -70.30
C VAL A 15 -17.72 17.10 -69.14
N SER A 16 -18.93 16.55 -69.34
CA SER A 16 -19.71 15.90 -68.29
C SER A 16 -19.34 14.44 -68.02
N LEU A 17 -18.72 13.73 -68.98
CA LEU A 17 -18.32 12.33 -68.77
C LEU A 17 -17.01 12.19 -67.95
N PHE A 18 -16.11 13.18 -68.00
CA PHE A 18 -14.83 13.12 -67.28
C PHE A 18 -14.93 13.43 -65.77
N LYS A 19 -16.01 14.07 -65.30
CA LYS A 19 -16.21 14.37 -63.87
C LYS A 19 -16.89 13.24 -63.08
N ILE A 20 -17.77 12.45 -63.71
CA ILE A 20 -18.47 11.33 -63.05
C ILE A 20 -17.52 10.13 -62.84
N ILE A 21 -16.58 9.90 -63.77
CA ILE A 21 -15.57 8.84 -63.64
C ILE A 21 -14.56 9.14 -62.51
N ARG A 22 -14.30 10.41 -62.18
CA ARG A 22 -13.42 10.79 -61.05
C ARG A 22 -14.08 10.66 -59.67
N PHE A 23 -15.41 10.74 -59.57
CA PHE A 23 -16.11 10.64 -58.27
C PHE A 23 -16.52 9.19 -57.92
N GLY A 24 -16.75 8.32 -58.91
CA GLY A 24 -16.97 6.88 -58.69
C GLY A 24 -15.71 6.13 -58.23
N PHE A 25 -14.53 6.57 -58.67
CA PHE A 25 -13.25 5.96 -58.28
C PHE A 25 -12.87 6.26 -56.82
N ILE A 26 -13.21 7.44 -56.30
CA ILE A 26 -12.93 7.83 -54.91
C ILE A 26 -13.89 7.13 -53.93
N LEU A 27 -15.13 6.79 -54.33
CA LEU A 27 -16.08 6.07 -53.48
C LEU A 27 -15.85 4.54 -53.42
N MET A 28 -15.31 3.93 -54.49
CA MET A 28 -14.89 2.50 -54.47
C MET A 28 -13.59 2.27 -53.68
N LEU A 29 -12.70 3.27 -53.59
CA LEU A 29 -11.46 3.17 -52.81
C LEU A 29 -11.69 3.15 -51.29
N VAL A 30 -12.78 3.71 -50.77
CA VAL A 30 -13.06 3.73 -49.32
C VAL A 30 -13.70 2.43 -48.84
N ALA A 31 -14.57 1.79 -49.64
CA ALA A 31 -15.28 0.56 -49.26
C ALA A 31 -14.40 -0.71 -49.27
N GLY A 32 -13.39 -0.79 -50.15
CA GLY A 32 -12.47 -1.94 -50.21
C GLY A 32 -11.54 -2.06 -49.00
N ASN A 33 -11.19 -0.92 -48.39
CA ASN A 33 -10.30 -0.87 -47.22
C ASN A 33 -10.96 -1.43 -45.95
N SER A 34 -12.27 -1.29 -45.78
CA SER A 34 -12.96 -1.76 -44.57
C SER A 34 -13.02 -3.28 -44.47
N SER A 35 -13.31 -3.99 -45.56
CA SER A 35 -13.43 -5.46 -45.57
C SER A 35 -12.09 -6.16 -45.39
N ALA A 36 -11.03 -5.63 -46.01
CA ALA A 36 -9.67 -6.16 -45.85
C ALA A 36 -9.16 -6.01 -44.41
N ASN A 37 -9.43 -4.86 -43.77
CA ASN A 37 -9.08 -4.64 -42.36
C ASN A 37 -9.83 -5.57 -41.41
N ILE A 38 -11.11 -5.88 -41.69
CA ILE A 38 -11.90 -6.83 -40.89
C ILE A 38 -11.35 -8.25 -41.01
N ALA A 39 -11.03 -8.70 -42.23
CA ALA A 39 -10.46 -10.03 -42.45
C ALA A 39 -9.08 -10.18 -41.80
N ALA A 40 -8.23 -9.15 -41.91
CA ALA A 40 -6.92 -9.12 -41.26
C ALA A 40 -7.03 -9.18 -39.72
N LEU A 41 -7.98 -8.44 -39.14
CA LEU A 41 -8.22 -8.46 -37.69
C LEU A 41 -8.75 -9.83 -37.21
N GLU A 42 -9.63 -10.47 -37.98
CA GLU A 42 -10.13 -11.80 -37.63
C GLU A 42 -9.03 -12.86 -37.69
N GLN A 43 -8.14 -12.77 -38.67
CA GLN A 43 -6.94 -13.60 -38.73
C GLN A 43 -6.04 -13.39 -37.49
N GLN A 44 -5.80 -12.14 -37.08
CA GLN A 44 -5.02 -11.84 -35.87
C GLN A 44 -5.66 -12.40 -34.59
N ARG A 45 -7.00 -12.41 -34.50
CA ARG A 45 -7.72 -13.03 -33.36
C ARG A 45 -7.51 -14.54 -33.31
N GLN A 46 -7.55 -15.21 -34.46
CA GLN A 46 -7.28 -16.64 -34.52
C GLN A 46 -5.83 -16.94 -34.12
N LEU A 47 -4.87 -16.20 -34.66
CA LEU A 47 -3.45 -16.31 -34.30
C LEU A 47 -3.23 -16.08 -32.79
N PHE A 48 -3.94 -15.12 -32.20
CA PHE A 48 -3.90 -14.87 -30.75
C PHE A 48 -4.41 -16.09 -29.96
N SER A 49 -5.55 -16.67 -30.34
CA SER A 49 -6.09 -17.88 -29.70
C SER A 49 -5.12 -19.06 -29.79
N ASP A 50 -4.49 -19.25 -30.96
CA ASP A 50 -3.49 -20.30 -31.18
C ASP A 50 -2.24 -20.06 -30.31
N ALA A 51 -1.83 -18.81 -30.12
CA ALA A 51 -0.72 -18.45 -29.26
C ALA A 51 -1.02 -18.74 -27.79
N GLU A 52 -2.23 -18.45 -27.30
CA GLU A 52 -2.66 -18.81 -25.95
C GLU A 52 -2.64 -20.33 -25.73
N TYR A 53 -3.10 -21.09 -26.74
CA TYR A 53 -3.03 -22.55 -26.71
C TYR A 53 -1.57 -23.04 -26.65
N ALA A 54 -0.70 -22.49 -27.49
CA ALA A 54 0.73 -22.83 -27.52
C ALA A 54 1.41 -22.54 -26.17
N ILE A 55 1.10 -21.41 -25.51
CA ILE A 55 1.57 -21.09 -24.15
C ILE A 55 1.13 -22.18 -23.16
N LYS A 56 -0.16 -22.54 -23.17
CA LYS A 56 -0.73 -23.54 -22.26
C LYS A 56 -0.10 -24.92 -22.45
N LYS A 57 0.26 -25.29 -23.67
CA LYS A 57 0.88 -26.57 -24.01
C LYS A 57 2.40 -26.58 -23.94
N GLY A 58 3.05 -25.42 -23.82
CA GLY A 58 4.50 -25.29 -23.79
C GLY A 58 5.17 -25.48 -25.17
N HIS A 59 4.44 -25.20 -26.26
CA HIS A 59 4.96 -25.32 -27.62
C HIS A 59 5.82 -24.09 -28.00
N ALA A 60 7.04 -24.02 -27.46
CA ALA A 60 7.89 -22.83 -27.57
C ALA A 60 8.16 -22.36 -29.01
N LYS A 61 8.51 -23.29 -29.93
CA LYS A 61 8.76 -22.95 -31.34
C LYS A 61 7.53 -22.41 -32.06
N GLN A 62 6.37 -23.03 -31.81
CA GLN A 62 5.10 -22.58 -32.39
C GLN A 62 4.74 -21.19 -31.85
N LEU A 63 4.91 -20.98 -30.54
CA LEU A 63 4.65 -19.69 -29.91
C LEU A 63 5.51 -18.57 -30.50
N GLU A 64 6.81 -18.81 -30.71
CA GLU A 64 7.72 -17.83 -31.31
C GLU A 64 7.26 -17.39 -32.70
N ALA A 65 6.87 -18.34 -33.56
CA ALA A 65 6.35 -18.07 -34.90
C ALA A 65 4.98 -17.36 -34.90
N LEU A 66 4.15 -17.56 -33.87
CA LEU A 66 2.88 -16.87 -33.73
C LEU A 66 3.07 -15.44 -33.21
N LEU A 67 4.02 -15.23 -32.28
CA LEU A 67 4.30 -13.91 -31.72
C LEU A 67 4.83 -12.93 -32.77
N SER A 68 5.69 -13.37 -33.70
CA SER A 68 6.20 -12.49 -34.77
C SER A 68 5.12 -11.98 -35.73
N GLN A 69 3.99 -12.68 -35.83
CA GLN A 69 2.85 -12.26 -36.66
C GLN A 69 1.86 -11.34 -35.92
N LEU A 70 2.09 -11.10 -34.62
CA LEU A 70 1.17 -10.38 -33.75
C LEU A 70 1.78 -9.12 -33.14
N GLU A 71 2.94 -8.65 -33.59
CA GLU A 71 3.64 -7.50 -32.97
C GLU A 71 2.78 -6.22 -32.91
N ASP A 72 1.98 -5.96 -33.96
CA ASP A 72 1.06 -4.82 -34.02
C ASP A 72 -0.32 -5.10 -33.37
N TYR A 73 -0.56 -6.31 -32.87
CA TYR A 73 -1.85 -6.67 -32.28
C TYR A 73 -1.98 -6.06 -30.88
N PRO A 74 -3.11 -5.39 -30.53
CA PRO A 74 -3.24 -4.68 -29.25
C PRO A 74 -3.00 -5.52 -27.99
N LEU A 75 -3.25 -6.83 -28.04
CA LEU A 75 -3.03 -7.76 -26.92
C LEU A 75 -1.70 -8.52 -26.99
N TYR A 76 -0.79 -8.13 -27.88
CA TYR A 76 0.57 -8.68 -27.93
C TYR A 76 1.30 -8.62 -26.58
N PRO A 77 1.27 -7.50 -25.81
CA PRO A 77 1.90 -7.44 -24.50
C PRO A 77 1.35 -8.49 -23.54
N TYR A 78 0.07 -8.82 -23.65
CA TYR A 78 -0.56 -9.86 -22.83
C TYR A 78 0.00 -11.25 -23.14
N LEU A 79 0.17 -11.61 -24.42
CA LEU A 79 0.78 -12.90 -24.80
C LEU A 79 2.24 -12.99 -24.32
N ARG A 80 3.00 -11.91 -24.48
CA ARG A 80 4.37 -11.79 -23.97
C ARG A 80 4.43 -11.96 -22.44
N TYR A 81 3.53 -11.31 -21.70
CA TYR A 81 3.41 -11.51 -20.26
C TYR A 81 3.14 -12.97 -19.90
N LYS A 82 2.16 -13.59 -20.56
CA LYS A 82 1.72 -14.96 -20.28
C LYS A 82 2.80 -16.00 -20.55
N SER A 83 3.60 -15.83 -21.61
CA SER A 83 4.72 -16.71 -21.91
C SER A 83 5.80 -16.63 -20.82
N LEU A 84 5.94 -15.48 -20.14
CA LEU A 84 6.93 -15.22 -19.11
C LEU A 84 6.52 -15.66 -17.68
N LEU A 85 5.36 -16.30 -17.48
CA LEU A 85 4.91 -16.75 -16.15
C LEU A 85 5.51 -18.09 -15.67
N GLY A 86 6.11 -18.87 -16.58
CA GLY A 86 6.69 -20.18 -16.30
C GLY A 86 7.96 -20.20 -15.43
N LYS A 87 8.32 -21.38 -14.91
CA LYS A 87 9.51 -21.58 -14.04
C LYS A 87 10.86 -21.59 -14.77
N LYS A 88 10.85 -21.84 -16.08
CA LYS A 88 12.06 -22.04 -16.91
C LYS A 88 12.41 -20.81 -17.77
N ASN A 89 11.96 -19.63 -17.36
CA ASN A 89 12.15 -18.43 -18.15
C ASN A 89 13.55 -17.83 -17.99
N ASN A 90 14.05 -17.28 -19.09
CA ASN A 90 15.26 -16.46 -19.09
C ASN A 90 14.97 -15.15 -18.36
N LEU A 91 15.81 -14.79 -17.40
CA LEU A 91 15.69 -13.54 -16.64
C LEU A 91 15.84 -12.32 -17.55
N ASP A 92 16.66 -12.40 -18.60
CA ASP A 92 16.86 -11.29 -19.54
C ASP A 92 15.56 -10.96 -20.28
N ASN A 93 14.80 -11.99 -20.70
CA ASN A 93 13.50 -11.79 -21.33
C ASN A 93 12.47 -11.18 -20.37
N VAL A 94 12.54 -11.55 -19.09
CA VAL A 94 11.70 -10.93 -18.06
C VAL A 94 12.09 -9.46 -17.88
N GLN A 95 13.38 -9.15 -17.77
CA GLN A 95 13.86 -7.77 -17.62
C GLN A 95 13.49 -6.90 -18.83
N ALA A 96 13.66 -7.42 -20.05
CA ALA A 96 13.26 -6.74 -21.27
C ALA A 96 11.76 -6.40 -21.26
N TYR A 97 10.90 -7.37 -20.91
CA TYR A 97 9.45 -7.10 -20.76
C TYR A 97 9.16 -6.03 -19.69
N LEU A 98 9.85 -6.10 -18.55
CA LEU A 98 9.63 -5.14 -17.46
C LEU A 98 10.11 -3.74 -17.80
N GLN A 99 11.10 -3.59 -18.68
CA GLN A 99 11.56 -2.30 -19.19
C GLN A 99 10.57 -1.74 -20.21
N GLU A 100 10.18 -2.56 -21.20
CA GLU A 100 9.28 -2.17 -22.28
C GLU A 100 7.87 -1.82 -21.78
N TYR A 101 7.34 -2.59 -20.82
CA TYR A 101 5.97 -2.46 -20.31
C TYR A 101 5.90 -1.97 -18.86
N ALA A 102 6.88 -1.19 -18.41
CA ALA A 102 7.06 -0.79 -17.00
C ALA A 102 5.80 -0.20 -16.35
N ASN A 103 5.01 0.57 -17.10
CA ASN A 103 3.81 1.28 -16.63
C ASN A 103 2.51 0.47 -16.74
N THR A 104 2.61 -0.84 -16.96
CA THR A 104 1.44 -1.73 -17.08
C THR A 104 1.21 -2.54 -15.80
N PRO A 105 -0.05 -2.93 -15.48
CA PRO A 105 -0.33 -3.84 -14.37
C PRO A 105 0.33 -5.22 -14.55
N TYR A 106 0.61 -5.63 -15.80
CA TYR A 106 1.29 -6.88 -16.11
C TYR A 106 2.76 -6.89 -15.67
N ALA A 107 3.47 -5.76 -15.75
CA ALA A 107 4.87 -5.68 -15.32
C ALA A 107 5.01 -5.95 -13.81
N SER A 108 4.21 -5.28 -12.98
CA SER A 108 4.18 -5.55 -11.52
C SER A 108 3.84 -7.01 -11.22
N SER A 109 2.82 -7.56 -11.91
CA SER A 109 2.40 -8.94 -11.73
C SER A 109 3.47 -9.94 -12.13
N LEU A 110 4.16 -9.70 -13.25
CA LEU A 110 5.26 -10.52 -13.74
C LEU A 110 6.45 -10.49 -12.78
N ARG A 111 6.86 -9.29 -12.35
CA ARG A 111 7.94 -9.11 -11.37
C ARG A 111 7.65 -9.90 -10.10
N ASN A 112 6.46 -9.75 -9.54
CA ASN A 112 6.06 -10.47 -8.32
C ASN A 112 6.05 -11.99 -8.53
N ASN A 113 5.60 -12.46 -9.69
CA ASN A 113 5.65 -13.90 -10.03
C ASN A 113 7.10 -14.40 -10.10
N GLN A 114 7.96 -13.68 -10.81
CA GLN A 114 9.34 -14.06 -10.98
C GLN A 114 10.11 -14.00 -9.67
N LEU A 115 9.89 -13.01 -8.81
CA LEU A 115 10.48 -12.95 -7.47
C LEU A 115 10.12 -14.18 -6.63
N ARG A 116 8.86 -14.66 -6.67
CA ARG A 116 8.49 -15.91 -5.98
C ARG A 116 9.24 -17.12 -6.52
N ILE A 117 9.40 -17.22 -7.85
CA ILE A 117 10.14 -18.31 -8.49
C ILE A 117 11.62 -18.25 -8.07
N LEU A 118 12.24 -17.07 -8.11
CA LEU A 118 13.63 -16.86 -7.70
C LEU A 118 13.86 -17.18 -6.23
N ALA A 119 12.93 -16.78 -5.34
CA ALA A 119 12.99 -17.12 -3.92
C ALA A 119 12.88 -18.63 -3.68
N ALA A 120 11.96 -19.32 -4.37
CA ALA A 120 11.83 -20.77 -4.29
C ALA A 120 13.09 -21.51 -4.79
N GLN A 121 13.76 -20.95 -5.80
CA GLN A 121 15.02 -21.47 -6.34
C GLN A 121 16.27 -20.99 -5.55
N LYS A 122 16.11 -20.15 -4.53
CA LYS A 122 17.20 -19.53 -3.75
C LYS A 122 18.19 -18.72 -4.61
N LYS A 123 17.73 -18.16 -5.74
CA LYS A 123 18.55 -17.32 -6.63
C LYS A 123 18.59 -15.88 -6.13
N TRP A 124 19.31 -15.66 -5.03
CA TRP A 124 19.25 -14.40 -4.28
C TRP A 124 19.82 -13.18 -5.02
N HIS A 125 20.93 -13.33 -5.75
CA HIS A 125 21.49 -12.24 -6.57
C HIS A 125 20.48 -11.75 -7.62
N SER A 126 19.86 -12.69 -8.35
CA SER A 126 18.80 -12.38 -9.32
C SER A 126 17.54 -11.82 -8.66
N PHE A 127 17.20 -12.26 -7.46
CA PHE A 127 16.07 -11.71 -6.70
C PHE A 127 16.33 -10.23 -6.39
N VAL A 128 17.51 -9.92 -5.85
CA VAL A 128 17.91 -8.55 -5.49
C VAL A 128 17.92 -7.65 -6.72
N SER A 129 18.44 -8.12 -7.86
CA SER A 129 18.49 -7.31 -9.10
C SER A 129 17.12 -7.04 -9.72
N LEU A 130 16.14 -7.92 -9.49
CA LEU A 130 14.80 -7.78 -10.05
C LEU A 130 13.82 -7.05 -9.10
N TYR A 131 14.14 -7.00 -7.80
CA TYR A 131 13.26 -6.45 -6.78
C TYR A 131 13.01 -4.95 -6.99
N GLN A 132 11.78 -4.54 -6.69
CA GLN A 132 11.37 -3.15 -6.56
C GLN A 132 10.48 -3.00 -5.32
N ASP A 133 10.41 -1.80 -4.78
CA ASP A 133 9.61 -1.52 -3.60
C ASP A 133 8.14 -1.88 -3.82
N THR A 134 7.58 -2.53 -2.80
CA THR A 134 6.24 -3.10 -2.84
C THR A 134 5.61 -3.05 -1.45
N SER A 135 4.29 -2.98 -1.40
CA SER A 135 3.51 -3.14 -0.16
C SER A 135 3.37 -4.61 0.26
N ASN A 136 3.84 -5.56 -0.56
CA ASN A 136 3.76 -6.99 -0.25
C ASN A 136 4.82 -7.42 0.77
N THR A 137 4.41 -7.59 2.03
CA THR A 137 5.29 -7.99 3.14
C THR A 137 6.04 -9.31 2.88
N LYS A 138 5.47 -10.27 2.13
CA LYS A 138 6.17 -11.52 1.80
C LYS A 138 7.43 -11.24 0.98
N LEU A 139 7.29 -10.39 -0.04
CA LEU A 139 8.39 -9.99 -0.92
C LEU A 139 9.38 -9.10 -0.18
N GLN A 140 8.93 -8.19 0.68
CA GLN A 140 9.82 -7.39 1.53
C GLN A 140 10.70 -8.30 2.41
N CYS A 141 10.11 -9.29 3.10
CA CYS A 141 10.87 -10.23 3.92
C CYS A 141 11.84 -11.09 3.10
N GLN A 142 11.42 -11.57 1.93
CA GLN A 142 12.29 -12.32 1.01
C GLN A 142 13.43 -11.46 0.46
N TYR A 143 13.19 -10.17 0.19
CA TYR A 143 14.21 -9.23 -0.26
C TYR A 143 15.29 -9.03 0.81
N GLN A 144 14.89 -8.76 2.05
CA GLN A 144 15.85 -8.61 3.15
C GLN A 144 16.62 -9.91 3.41
N TRP A 145 15.95 -11.06 3.29
CA TRP A 145 16.63 -12.35 3.34
C TRP A 145 17.63 -12.53 2.18
N ALA A 146 17.27 -12.12 0.96
CA ALA A 146 18.15 -12.15 -0.20
C ALA A 146 19.37 -11.25 0.02
N LEU A 147 19.19 -10.02 0.53
CA LEU A 147 20.27 -9.11 0.89
C LEU A 147 21.24 -9.73 1.89
N HIS A 148 20.73 -10.37 2.96
CA HIS A 148 21.58 -11.13 3.88
C HIS A 148 22.38 -12.22 3.16
N LYS A 149 21.76 -12.96 2.24
CA LYS A 149 22.43 -14.03 1.48
C LYS A 149 23.43 -13.53 0.43
N THR A 150 23.38 -12.26 0.06
CA THR A 150 24.33 -11.63 -0.87
C THR A 150 25.30 -10.67 -0.18
N GLY A 151 25.48 -10.80 1.14
CA GLY A 151 26.51 -10.09 1.91
C GLY A 151 26.08 -8.83 2.65
N TYR A 152 24.83 -8.36 2.49
CA TYR A 152 24.32 -7.13 3.11
C TYR A 152 23.57 -7.40 4.43
N THR A 153 24.17 -8.17 5.33
CA THR A 153 23.52 -8.64 6.57
C THR A 153 23.08 -7.50 7.49
N GLU A 154 23.90 -6.47 7.68
CA GLU A 154 23.53 -5.35 8.58
C GLU A 154 22.31 -4.58 8.07
N GLN A 155 22.23 -4.31 6.77
CA GLN A 155 21.06 -3.69 6.15
C GLN A 155 19.80 -4.55 6.34
N ALA A 156 19.92 -5.86 6.11
CA ALA A 156 18.83 -6.80 6.30
C ALA A 156 18.34 -6.83 7.75
N LEU A 157 19.26 -6.76 8.73
CA LEU A 157 18.92 -6.74 10.16
C LEU A 157 18.19 -5.46 10.59
N VAL A 158 18.61 -4.30 10.08
CA VAL A 158 17.90 -3.02 10.34
C VAL A 158 16.47 -3.09 9.80
N ALA A 159 16.31 -3.55 8.55
CA ALA A 159 14.99 -3.71 7.96
C ALA A 159 14.15 -4.79 8.66
N ALA A 160 14.77 -5.86 9.16
CA ALA A 160 14.11 -6.89 9.95
C ALA A 160 13.49 -6.32 11.24
N GLN A 161 14.15 -5.37 11.92
CA GLN A 161 13.56 -4.70 13.08
C GLN A 161 12.28 -3.93 12.71
N GLN A 162 12.27 -3.24 11.57
CA GLN A 162 11.08 -2.52 11.09
C GLN A 162 9.95 -3.48 10.72
N LEU A 163 10.26 -4.57 10.00
CA LEU A 163 9.30 -5.62 9.66
C LEU A 163 8.79 -6.38 10.90
N TRP A 164 9.59 -6.45 11.95
CA TRP A 164 9.24 -7.07 13.23
C TRP A 164 8.28 -6.18 14.05
N LEU A 165 8.49 -4.86 14.06
CA LEU A 165 7.75 -3.90 14.87
C LEU A 165 6.35 -3.59 14.32
N VAL A 166 5.51 -4.63 14.25
CA VAL A 166 4.10 -4.54 13.88
C VAL A 166 3.22 -5.33 14.86
N GLY A 167 1.98 -4.88 15.08
CA GLY A 167 1.03 -5.48 16.02
C GLY A 167 0.32 -6.75 15.53
N LYS A 168 0.80 -7.36 14.45
CA LYS A 168 0.19 -8.56 13.83
C LYS A 168 1.23 -9.64 13.53
N SER A 169 0.73 -10.86 13.39
CA SER A 169 1.51 -11.97 12.83
C SER A 169 1.95 -11.62 11.41
N GLN A 170 3.19 -11.92 11.07
CA GLN A 170 3.74 -11.70 9.74
C GLN A 170 3.70 -13.01 8.94
N PRO A 171 3.81 -12.95 7.59
CA PRO A 171 3.87 -14.14 6.76
C PRO A 171 5.06 -15.04 7.09
N SER A 172 4.95 -16.35 6.84
CA SER A 172 6.01 -17.33 7.13
C SER A 172 7.30 -17.06 6.34
N GLU A 173 7.20 -16.34 5.23
CA GLU A 173 8.37 -15.86 4.47
C GLU A 173 9.29 -14.93 5.30
N CYS A 174 8.80 -14.37 6.41
CA CYS A 174 9.59 -13.57 7.36
C CYS A 174 10.30 -14.41 8.43
N ASP A 175 9.97 -15.69 8.60
CA ASP A 175 10.45 -16.49 9.73
C ASP A 175 11.96 -16.66 9.71
N GLY A 176 12.56 -16.89 8.53
CA GLY A 176 14.02 -16.98 8.38
C GLY A 176 14.72 -15.67 8.71
N LEU A 177 14.17 -14.54 8.26
CA LEU A 177 14.68 -13.21 8.57
C LEU A 177 14.58 -12.89 10.06
N PHE A 178 13.49 -13.28 10.71
CA PHE A 178 13.33 -13.08 12.15
C PHE A 178 14.16 -14.05 12.98
N ALA A 179 14.44 -15.26 12.50
CA ALA A 179 15.40 -16.15 13.13
C ALA A 179 16.81 -15.53 13.11
N LEU A 180 17.22 -14.94 11.98
CA LEU A 180 18.46 -14.17 11.89
C LEU A 180 18.46 -12.98 12.86
N LEU A 181 17.38 -12.19 12.89
CA LEU A 181 17.26 -11.07 13.84
C LEU A 181 17.44 -11.54 15.29
N LYS A 182 16.78 -12.62 15.68
CA LYS A 182 16.84 -13.21 17.03
C LYS A 182 18.25 -13.65 17.46
N GLN A 183 19.12 -13.98 16.52
CA GLN A 183 20.51 -14.36 16.80
C GLN A 183 21.45 -13.16 16.89
N SER A 184 20.99 -11.96 16.50
CA SER A 184 21.78 -10.73 16.57
C SER A 184 21.61 -10.02 17.91
N ASN A 185 22.57 -9.16 18.25
CA ASN A 185 22.49 -8.25 19.40
C ASN A 185 21.34 -7.22 19.30
N ARG A 186 20.70 -7.09 18.14
CA ARG A 186 19.56 -6.18 17.89
C ARG A 186 18.24 -6.72 18.43
N PHE A 187 18.16 -8.02 18.74
CA PHE A 187 16.96 -8.63 19.32
C PHE A 187 16.98 -8.52 20.84
N THR A 188 16.55 -7.37 21.33
CA THR A 188 16.49 -7.05 22.75
C THR A 188 15.12 -7.36 23.34
N SER A 189 15.06 -7.47 24.68
CA SER A 189 13.78 -7.58 25.39
C SER A 189 12.85 -6.37 25.13
N ASP A 190 13.42 -5.17 24.97
CA ASP A 190 12.65 -3.98 24.59
C ASP A 190 12.04 -4.09 23.19
N LEU A 191 12.72 -4.73 22.24
CA LEU A 191 12.15 -4.97 20.91
C LEU A 191 10.93 -5.91 20.96
N VAL A 192 11.01 -6.95 21.79
CA VAL A 192 9.88 -7.87 22.04
C VAL A 192 8.75 -7.13 22.76
N TRP A 193 9.08 -6.29 23.75
CA TRP A 193 8.12 -5.46 24.49
C TRP A 193 7.37 -4.49 23.58
N LYS A 194 8.08 -3.76 22.70
CA LYS A 194 7.47 -2.86 21.72
C LYS A 194 6.49 -3.59 20.80
N ARG A 195 6.88 -4.76 20.27
CA ARG A 195 5.98 -5.59 19.44
C ARG A 195 4.78 -6.12 20.23
N PHE A 196 5.01 -6.52 21.48
CA PHE A 196 3.94 -6.92 22.39
C PHE A 196 2.92 -5.78 22.58
N GLY A 197 3.38 -4.57 22.88
CA GLY A 197 2.54 -3.38 23.03
C GLY A 197 1.75 -3.05 21.76
N LEU A 198 2.38 -3.15 20.58
CA LEU A 198 1.70 -2.99 19.29
C LEU A 198 0.58 -4.03 19.11
N ALA A 199 0.81 -5.29 19.49
CA ALA A 199 -0.20 -6.34 19.40
C ALA A 199 -1.37 -6.09 20.38
N VAL A 200 -1.08 -5.60 21.58
CA VAL A 200 -2.10 -5.19 22.56
C VAL A 200 -2.93 -4.02 22.03
N ARG A 201 -2.30 -2.95 21.54
CA ARG A 201 -3.00 -1.79 20.96
C ARG A 201 -3.86 -2.15 19.74
N ALA A 202 -3.40 -3.09 18.92
CA ALA A 202 -4.17 -3.63 17.80
C ALA A 202 -5.31 -4.58 18.21
N GLY A 203 -5.44 -4.90 19.51
CA GLY A 203 -6.44 -5.85 20.03
C GLY A 203 -6.12 -7.32 19.71
N ASN A 204 -4.94 -7.63 19.18
CA ASN A 204 -4.52 -8.99 18.86
C ASN A 204 -3.94 -9.70 20.11
N LEU A 205 -4.81 -9.97 21.08
CA LEU A 205 -4.42 -10.51 22.38
C LEU A 205 -3.85 -11.94 22.31
N SER A 206 -4.27 -12.73 21.32
CA SER A 206 -3.69 -14.06 21.09
C SER A 206 -2.20 -13.94 20.75
N PHE A 207 -1.88 -13.05 19.80
CA PHE A 207 -0.51 -12.80 19.41
C PHE A 207 0.31 -12.14 20.52
N ALA A 208 -0.25 -11.19 21.26
CA ALA A 208 0.40 -10.62 22.43
C ALA A 208 0.75 -11.70 23.48
N ARG A 209 -0.16 -12.65 23.77
CA ARG A 209 0.10 -13.78 24.67
C ARG A 209 1.21 -14.70 24.16
N TYR A 210 1.32 -14.89 22.84
CA TYR A 210 2.44 -15.61 22.25
C TYR A 210 3.76 -14.89 22.49
N LEU A 211 3.85 -13.59 22.16
CA LEU A 211 5.06 -12.77 22.35
C LEU A 211 5.51 -12.71 23.81
N LYS A 212 4.56 -12.69 24.75
CA LYS A 212 4.84 -12.71 26.19
C LYS A 212 5.74 -13.89 26.61
N LYS A 213 5.62 -15.05 25.95
CA LYS A 213 6.43 -16.24 26.27
C LYS A 213 7.92 -16.06 25.96
N SER A 214 8.26 -15.08 25.12
CA SER A 214 9.64 -14.73 24.75
C SER A 214 10.23 -13.61 25.61
N LEU A 215 9.48 -13.09 26.59
CA LEU A 215 9.99 -12.09 27.53
C LEU A 215 10.61 -12.78 28.77
N PRO A 216 11.67 -12.21 29.35
CA PRO A 216 12.20 -12.67 30.64
C PRO A 216 11.15 -12.52 31.75
N GLY A 217 11.28 -13.29 32.83
CA GLY A 217 10.22 -13.44 33.84
C GLY A 217 9.67 -12.14 34.41
N ASN A 218 10.54 -11.15 34.68
CA ASN A 218 10.11 -9.83 35.16
C ASN A 218 9.23 -9.09 34.14
N LEU A 219 9.60 -9.10 32.86
CA LEU A 219 8.83 -8.46 31.79
C LEU A 219 7.59 -9.26 31.41
N ALA A 220 7.63 -10.59 31.49
CA ALA A 220 6.47 -11.43 31.29
C ALA A 220 5.37 -11.15 32.34
N SER A 221 5.76 -10.86 33.58
CA SER A 221 4.84 -10.40 34.63
C SER A 221 4.23 -9.03 34.32
N LYS A 222 5.04 -8.05 33.89
CA LYS A 222 4.55 -6.73 33.44
C LYS A 222 3.63 -6.82 32.22
N ALA A 223 3.95 -7.68 31.26
CA ALA A 223 3.10 -7.95 30.10
C ALA A 223 1.77 -8.61 30.50
N SER A 224 1.79 -9.51 31.49
CA SER A 224 0.55 -10.06 32.07
C SER A 224 -0.30 -8.97 32.73
N PHE A 225 0.33 -8.04 33.43
CA PHE A 225 -0.33 -6.88 34.00
C PHE A 225 -0.90 -5.96 32.91
N TRP A 226 -0.16 -5.71 31.82
CA TRP A 226 -0.65 -4.96 30.67
C TRP A 226 -1.94 -5.60 30.11
N LEU A 227 -1.97 -6.91 29.90
CA LEU A 227 -3.18 -7.59 29.43
C LEU A 227 -4.37 -7.43 30.39
N LYS A 228 -4.12 -7.40 31.71
CA LYS A 228 -5.15 -7.14 32.72
C LYS A 228 -5.68 -5.71 32.64
N VAL A 229 -4.79 -4.72 32.49
CA VAL A 229 -5.17 -3.31 32.27
C VAL A 229 -5.95 -3.17 30.95
N TYR A 230 -5.51 -3.84 29.89
CA TYR A 230 -6.25 -3.90 28.64
C TYR A 230 -7.67 -4.46 28.86
N GLN A 231 -7.85 -5.54 29.61
CA GLN A 231 -9.20 -6.10 29.83
C GLN A 231 -10.10 -5.19 30.68
N SER A 232 -9.55 -4.61 31.74
CA SER A 232 -10.30 -3.82 32.72
C SER A 232 -9.60 -2.49 33.04
N PRO A 233 -9.58 -1.51 32.12
CA PRO A 233 -8.75 -0.32 32.23
C PRO A 233 -9.15 0.52 33.44
N GLN A 234 -10.43 0.79 33.65
CA GLN A 234 -10.93 1.57 34.78
C GLN A 234 -10.52 0.97 36.14
N ALA A 235 -10.80 -0.32 36.35
CA ALA A 235 -10.55 -0.98 37.64
C ALA A 235 -9.06 -1.02 38.02
N ASN A 236 -8.16 -1.06 37.03
CA ASN A 236 -6.73 -1.05 37.28
C ASN A 236 -6.18 0.38 37.35
N LEU A 237 -6.58 1.28 36.43
CA LEU A 237 -6.11 2.66 36.41
C LEU A 237 -6.50 3.44 37.65
N LEU A 238 -7.62 3.14 38.33
CA LEU A 238 -7.94 3.75 39.63
C LEU A 238 -6.88 3.49 40.73
N LYS A 239 -5.91 2.61 40.47
CA LYS A 239 -4.81 2.25 41.38
C LYS A 239 -3.45 2.64 40.80
N TRP A 240 -3.40 3.56 39.83
CA TRP A 240 -2.17 3.89 39.09
C TRP A 240 -1.04 4.40 40.01
N GLN A 241 -1.37 5.04 41.13
CA GLN A 241 -0.41 5.59 42.09
C GLN A 241 0.45 4.53 42.77
N SER A 242 0.03 3.25 42.76
CA SER A 242 0.83 2.15 43.32
C SER A 242 1.76 1.51 42.29
N TRP A 243 1.76 1.97 41.04
CA TRP A 243 2.59 1.42 39.97
C TRP A 243 3.95 2.10 39.97
N PRO A 244 5.05 1.43 39.59
CA PRO A 244 6.36 2.07 39.47
C PRO A 244 6.40 3.14 38.34
N GLY A 245 6.33 4.42 38.71
CA GLY A 245 6.31 5.55 37.75
C GLY A 245 7.59 5.77 36.95
N ASN A 246 8.76 5.46 37.55
CA ASN A 246 10.09 5.55 36.94
C ASN A 246 10.43 4.39 35.99
N SER A 247 9.40 3.70 35.46
CA SER A 247 9.59 2.54 34.60
C SER A 247 8.84 2.74 33.30
N HIS A 248 9.58 2.89 32.19
CA HIS A 248 9.01 3.04 30.85
C HIS A 248 7.94 1.97 30.53
N PHE A 249 8.12 0.75 31.04
CA PHE A 249 7.18 -0.35 30.88
C PHE A 249 5.80 -0.04 31.49
N TYR A 250 5.76 0.64 32.63
CA TYR A 250 4.50 1.07 33.26
C TYR A 250 3.93 2.33 32.60
N SER A 251 4.78 3.22 32.09
CA SER A 251 4.35 4.35 31.23
C SER A 251 3.56 3.84 30.01
N ASP A 252 4.10 2.86 29.30
CA ASP A 252 3.45 2.20 28.15
C ASP A 252 2.08 1.59 28.53
N ILE A 253 2.02 0.91 29.69
CA ILE A 253 0.78 0.30 30.22
C ILE A 253 -0.25 1.38 30.57
N PHE A 254 0.21 2.46 31.21
CA PHE A 254 -0.63 3.58 31.65
C PHE A 254 -1.26 4.29 30.45
N VAL A 255 -0.43 4.69 29.47
CA VAL A 255 -0.89 5.34 28.23
C VAL A 255 -1.90 4.45 27.50
N GLN A 256 -1.57 3.18 27.27
CA GLN A 256 -2.48 2.25 26.58
C GLN A 256 -3.78 2.05 27.35
N GLY A 257 -3.71 1.93 28.68
CA GLY A 257 -4.89 1.83 29.53
C GLY A 257 -5.82 3.03 29.33
N LEU A 258 -5.25 4.24 29.29
CA LEU A 258 -5.97 5.48 29.06
C LEU A 258 -6.56 5.57 27.66
N GLU A 259 -5.80 5.25 26.61
CA GLU A 259 -6.31 5.19 25.22
C GLU A 259 -7.59 4.36 25.12
N ARG A 260 -7.68 3.29 25.94
CA ARG A 260 -8.85 2.42 26.03
C ARG A 260 -9.94 2.99 26.92
N LEU A 261 -9.59 3.57 28.07
CA LEU A 261 -10.54 4.17 28.99
C LEU A 261 -11.27 5.36 28.36
N VAL A 262 -10.59 6.18 27.54
CA VAL A 262 -11.15 7.32 26.79
C VAL A 262 -12.39 6.92 25.97
N LYS A 263 -12.44 5.69 25.47
CA LYS A 263 -13.59 5.19 24.70
C LYS A 263 -14.82 4.93 25.58
N ARG A 264 -14.63 4.64 26.87
CA ARG A 264 -15.66 4.22 27.83
C ARG A 264 -16.05 5.31 28.82
N ASN A 265 -15.07 5.99 29.40
CA ASN A 265 -15.25 7.03 30.40
C ASN A 265 -14.20 8.12 30.17
N LEU A 266 -14.59 9.15 29.41
CA LEU A 266 -13.72 10.23 29.00
C LEU A 266 -13.26 11.07 30.19
N ASP A 267 -14.18 11.44 31.09
CA ASP A 267 -13.90 12.34 32.20
C ASP A 267 -12.93 11.70 33.19
N LEU A 268 -13.13 10.42 33.49
CA LEU A 268 -12.19 9.68 34.33
C LEU A 268 -10.81 9.52 33.66
N ALA A 269 -10.78 9.25 32.35
CA ALA A 269 -9.50 9.15 31.63
C ALA A 269 -8.75 10.49 31.64
N LYS A 270 -9.45 11.60 31.42
CA LYS A 270 -8.85 12.95 31.46
C LYS A 270 -8.32 13.27 32.86
N LYS A 271 -9.12 13.00 33.90
CA LYS A 271 -8.70 13.18 35.30
C LYS A 271 -7.42 12.39 35.61
N ILE A 272 -7.41 11.09 35.29
CA ILE A 272 -6.24 10.23 35.55
C ILE A 272 -5.03 10.69 34.74
N TRP A 273 -5.22 11.11 33.49
CA TRP A 273 -4.14 11.66 32.67
C TRP A 273 -3.53 12.92 33.31
N ASP A 274 -4.37 13.89 33.69
CA ASP A 274 -3.90 15.16 34.25
C ASP A 274 -3.14 14.96 35.57
N GLU A 275 -3.60 14.05 36.42
CA GLU A 275 -2.96 13.72 37.70
C GLU A 275 -1.71 12.86 37.54
N GLY A 276 -1.68 11.97 36.54
CA GLY A 276 -0.65 10.93 36.41
C GLY A 276 0.47 11.22 35.42
N LYS A 277 0.29 12.14 34.46
CA LYS A 277 1.26 12.32 33.35
C LYS A 277 2.66 12.79 33.77
N GLN A 278 2.79 13.44 34.94
CA GLN A 278 4.09 13.84 35.51
C GLN A 278 4.72 12.75 36.37
N TYR A 279 3.94 11.75 36.79
CA TYR A 279 4.42 10.64 37.61
C TYR A 279 5.12 9.56 36.78
N PHE A 280 4.68 9.37 35.53
CA PHE A 280 5.26 8.41 34.60
C PHE A 280 6.24 9.07 33.64
N GLU A 281 7.35 8.38 33.35
CA GLU A 281 8.29 8.77 32.28
C GLU A 281 7.67 8.44 30.91
N ILE A 282 6.83 9.34 30.39
CA ILE A 282 6.12 9.16 29.12
C ILE A 282 6.85 9.90 28.02
N ASP A 283 7.09 9.22 26.90
CA ASP A 283 7.67 9.80 25.70
C ASP A 283 6.79 10.94 25.15
N ALA A 284 7.41 12.02 24.68
CA ALA A 284 6.71 13.21 24.21
C ALA A 284 5.74 12.90 23.06
N ILE A 285 6.08 11.98 22.15
CA ILE A 285 5.21 11.58 21.03
C ILE A 285 4.01 10.81 21.56
N GLN A 286 4.20 9.88 22.52
CA GLN A 286 3.09 9.15 23.15
C GLN A 286 2.14 10.08 23.90
N SER A 287 2.70 11.00 24.70
CA SER A 287 1.95 12.03 25.42
C SER A 287 1.12 12.87 24.46
N ALA A 288 1.75 13.37 23.40
CA ALA A 288 1.11 14.16 22.37
C ALA A 288 -0.03 13.40 21.66
N GLN A 289 0.17 12.13 21.33
CA GLN A 289 -0.87 11.30 20.71
C GLN A 289 -2.09 11.11 21.63
N LEU A 290 -1.88 10.85 22.92
CA LEU A 290 -2.97 10.68 23.87
C LEU A 290 -3.71 11.99 24.14
N GLU A 291 -3.00 13.11 24.29
CA GLU A 291 -3.61 14.43 24.47
C GLU A 291 -4.45 14.83 23.26
N ARG A 292 -3.96 14.57 22.04
CA ARG A 292 -4.74 14.74 20.80
C ARG A 292 -5.99 13.85 20.82
N GLN A 293 -5.86 12.58 21.19
CA GLN A 293 -7.00 11.66 21.27
C GLN A 293 -8.06 12.15 22.28
N LEU A 294 -7.63 12.62 23.44
CA LEU A 294 -8.49 13.20 24.47
C LEU A 294 -9.24 14.42 23.92
N ALA A 295 -8.52 15.41 23.37
CA ALA A 295 -9.10 16.63 22.83
C ALA A 295 -10.13 16.34 21.73
N LEU A 296 -9.78 15.50 20.74
CA LEU A 296 -10.71 15.11 19.67
C LEU A 296 -11.92 14.34 20.22
N LYS A 297 -11.75 13.52 21.26
CA LYS A 297 -12.88 12.82 21.88
C LYS A 297 -13.79 13.78 22.66
N MET A 298 -13.22 14.77 23.35
CA MET A 298 -13.94 15.82 24.07
C MET A 298 -14.83 16.61 23.13
N VAL A 299 -14.30 17.04 21.99
CA VAL A 299 -15.06 17.83 21.00
C VAL A 299 -16.22 17.01 20.41
N ARG A 300 -15.96 15.76 20.02
CA ARG A 300 -17.02 14.85 19.51
C ARG A 300 -18.10 14.53 20.54
N ARG A 301 -17.84 14.73 21.83
CA ARG A 301 -18.79 14.52 22.93
C ARG A 301 -19.40 15.83 23.44
N ASN A 302 -19.11 16.97 22.81
CA ASN A 302 -19.51 18.30 23.27
C ASN A 302 -19.11 18.56 24.74
N HIS A 303 -17.93 18.11 25.14
CA HIS A 303 -17.44 18.26 26.50
C HIS A 303 -17.14 19.74 26.80
N PRO A 304 -17.48 20.30 27.99
CA PRO A 304 -17.34 21.73 28.28
C PRO A 304 -15.93 22.30 28.08
N ARG A 305 -14.90 21.51 28.39
CA ARG A 305 -13.48 21.90 28.23
C ARG A 305 -12.88 21.52 26.86
N ALA A 306 -13.71 21.16 25.87
CA ALA A 306 -13.22 20.72 24.56
C ALA A 306 -12.44 21.79 23.81
N LEU A 307 -12.92 23.05 23.86
CA LEU A 307 -12.24 24.18 23.22
C LEU A 307 -10.85 24.42 23.84
N GLU A 308 -10.78 24.50 25.16
CA GLU A 308 -9.50 24.62 25.89
C GLU A 308 -8.55 23.48 25.50
N ALA A 309 -9.01 22.23 25.53
CA ALA A 309 -8.18 21.06 25.20
C ALA A 309 -7.64 21.09 23.76
N LEU A 310 -8.40 21.56 22.78
CA LEU A 310 -7.93 21.69 21.39
C LEU A 310 -6.86 22.78 21.23
N PHE A 311 -7.03 23.91 21.91
CA PHE A 311 -6.10 25.04 21.83
C PHE A 311 -4.85 24.86 22.71
N SER A 312 -4.86 23.88 23.61
CA SER A 312 -3.65 23.45 24.34
C SER A 312 -2.75 22.48 23.55
N LEU A 313 -3.20 21.94 22.41
CA LEU A 313 -2.36 21.07 21.58
C LEU A 313 -1.22 21.88 20.94
N THR A 314 -0.01 21.31 20.92
CA THR A 314 1.18 21.90 20.29
C THR A 314 1.09 21.89 18.77
N ALA A 315 2.03 22.57 18.10
CA ALA A 315 2.11 22.59 16.64
C ALA A 315 2.34 21.21 16.04
N GLU A 316 3.10 20.33 16.71
CA GLU A 316 3.37 18.96 16.27
C GLU A 316 2.12 18.06 16.32
N GLN A 317 1.09 18.47 17.07
CA GLN A 317 -0.21 17.81 17.15
C GLN A 317 -1.25 18.44 16.21
N ASP A 318 -0.88 19.50 15.49
CA ASP A 318 -1.75 20.22 14.58
C ASP A 318 -1.71 19.56 13.19
N ASP A 319 -2.83 18.95 12.83
CA ASP A 319 -3.08 18.39 11.50
C ASP A 319 -4.39 18.94 10.96
N GLU A 320 -4.73 18.56 9.73
CA GLU A 320 -5.95 19.03 9.08
C GLU A 320 -7.21 18.72 9.93
N ASP A 321 -7.22 17.57 10.60
CA ASP A 321 -8.32 17.16 11.48
C ASP A 321 -8.41 18.04 12.74
N THR A 322 -7.32 18.23 13.47
CA THR A 322 -7.33 19.05 14.70
C THR A 322 -7.59 20.51 14.40
N ARG A 323 -7.02 21.07 13.32
CA ARG A 323 -7.32 22.42 12.84
C ARG A 323 -8.79 22.59 12.48
N ALA A 324 -9.37 21.65 11.71
CA ALA A 324 -10.79 21.71 11.38
C ALA A 324 -11.68 21.64 12.63
N TRP A 325 -11.30 20.87 13.65
CA TRP A 325 -12.03 20.82 14.92
C TRP A 325 -11.82 22.07 15.79
N ARG A 326 -10.65 22.72 15.76
CA ARG A 326 -10.41 24.03 16.39
C ARG A 326 -11.36 25.09 15.86
N ILE A 327 -11.44 25.22 14.54
CA ILE A 327 -12.35 26.15 13.86
C ILE A 327 -13.80 25.85 14.24
N ARG A 328 -14.25 24.59 14.11
CA ARG A 328 -15.63 24.19 14.44
C ARG A 328 -15.98 24.47 15.89
N ALA A 329 -15.10 24.17 16.84
CA ALA A 329 -15.32 24.40 18.26
C ALA A 329 -15.37 25.91 18.60
N ALA A 330 -14.50 26.71 17.99
CA ALA A 330 -14.49 28.16 18.15
C ALA A 330 -15.77 28.81 17.57
N LEU A 331 -16.23 28.34 16.39
CA LEU A 331 -17.50 28.77 15.81
C LEU A 331 -18.71 28.45 16.70
N LEU A 332 -18.77 27.24 17.27
CA LEU A 332 -19.85 26.83 18.18
C LEU A 332 -19.94 27.71 19.44
N THR A 333 -18.80 28.25 19.87
CA THR A 333 -18.69 29.13 21.05
C THR A 333 -18.69 30.61 20.70
N LYS A 334 -18.80 30.96 19.40
CA LYS A 334 -18.71 32.34 18.86
C LYS A 334 -17.40 33.05 19.25
N ASP A 335 -16.32 32.29 19.44
CA ASP A 335 -14.99 32.81 19.79
C ASP A 335 -14.23 33.19 18.51
N TRP A 336 -14.54 34.36 17.95
CA TRP A 336 -13.99 34.82 16.67
C TRP A 336 -12.46 34.99 16.68
N TYR A 337 -11.88 35.34 17.83
CA TYR A 337 -10.42 35.43 17.99
C TYR A 337 -9.76 34.06 17.76
N ARG A 338 -10.33 33.01 18.36
CA ARG A 338 -9.85 31.64 18.17
C ARG A 338 -10.18 31.05 16.80
N VAL A 339 -11.22 31.53 16.12
CA VAL A 339 -11.47 31.18 14.71
C VAL A 339 -10.33 31.69 13.84
N ASP A 340 -9.98 32.96 13.96
CA ASP A 340 -8.89 33.57 13.19
C ASP A 340 -7.54 32.88 13.49
N ALA A 341 -7.24 32.64 14.77
CA ALA A 341 -6.03 31.95 15.19
C ALA A 341 -5.92 30.47 14.74
N ALA A 342 -7.02 29.86 14.28
CA ALA A 342 -7.01 28.49 13.75
C ALA A 342 -7.02 28.44 12.21
N LEU A 343 -7.24 29.59 11.55
CA LEU A 343 -7.18 29.75 10.10
C LEU A 343 -5.77 30.13 9.63
N ASN A 344 -5.08 30.92 10.44
CA ASN A 344 -3.69 31.37 10.25
C ASN A 344 -2.73 30.45 11.02
#